data_AF-A0A668ULN3-F1
#
_entry.id   AF-A0A668ULN3-F1
#
_cell.length_a   1.000
_cell.length_b   1.000
_cell.length_c   1.000
_cell.angle_alpha   90.00
_cell.angle_beta   90.00
_cell.angle_gamma   90.00
#
_symmetry.space_group_name_H-M   'P 1'
#
loop_
_entity.id
_entity.type
_entity.pdbx_description
1 polymer ?
#
loop_
_entity_poly.entity_id
_entity_poly.type
_entity_poly.pdbx_seq_one_letter_code
_entity_poly.pdbx_strand_id
1 'polypeptide(L)'
;MLRWTVHLEGGPRRVNHAAVAVGHKVYSFGGYCSGEDYETLRQIDVHVFNTVSLRWMKLPPVRITGHERAREVPYMRYGHTAVLLDDTIYLWGGRNDTEGACNVLYAFDVNTHRWYTPRTSGTVPGARDGHSACVLGKAMYIFGGYEQLADCFSNDIHKLDTTTMVWSLINARGTPARWRDFHSATIIGTKMFVFGGRADRLGPFHSNNEVYCNKIRVFDTETNCWLTTPSTQPLPEGRRSHSAFSYNGELYIFGGYNSHMERHFNDLWKFNPENFTWKKVEPKGKGPCPRRRQCCCMVGDRIILFGGTSPCPEQGMGDEFNLMDHSDLYILDFSPNLKTLCKIAVIQYSLEQSGLPHDIRWELAAMTTNSNISRPIFSSHG
;
A
#
# COMPACT_ATOMS: atom_id res chain seq x y z
N MET A 1 -11.01 -5.37 -21.72
CA MET A 1 -11.58 -6.10 -20.57
C MET A 1 -10.49 -6.24 -19.51
N LEU A 2 -10.77 -5.85 -18.27
CA LEU A 2 -9.85 -5.88 -17.12
C LEU A 2 -9.10 -7.22 -17.01
N ARG A 3 -7.76 -7.17 -16.92
CA ARG A 3 -6.91 -8.37 -16.95
C ARG A 3 -5.56 -8.16 -16.25
N TRP A 4 -5.07 -9.20 -15.59
CA TRP A 4 -3.67 -9.31 -15.18
C TRP A 4 -2.78 -9.53 -16.41
N THR A 5 -1.89 -8.58 -16.70
CA THR A 5 -1.13 -8.51 -17.96
C THR A 5 0.35 -8.84 -17.81
N VAL A 6 0.92 -8.64 -16.63
CA VAL A 6 2.33 -8.87 -16.33
C VAL A 6 2.46 -9.51 -14.96
N HIS A 7 3.34 -10.51 -14.85
CA HIS A 7 3.84 -11.07 -13.60
C HIS A 7 5.37 -11.17 -13.72
N LEU A 8 6.09 -10.53 -12.80
CA LEU A 8 7.55 -10.52 -12.74
C LEU A 8 8.02 -10.87 -11.34
N GLU A 9 9.18 -11.50 -11.23
CA GLU A 9 9.86 -11.82 -9.98
C GLU A 9 11.10 -10.94 -9.74
N GLY A 10 11.70 -11.10 -8.56
CA GLY A 10 13.00 -10.52 -8.22
C GLY A 10 12.97 -9.01 -7.96
N GLY A 11 11.79 -8.45 -7.68
CA GLY A 11 11.64 -7.11 -7.10
C GLY A 11 12.04 -7.06 -5.62
N PRO A 12 11.78 -5.95 -4.91
CA PRO A 12 12.08 -5.85 -3.48
C PRO A 12 11.18 -6.79 -2.67
N ARG A 13 11.78 -7.72 -1.92
CA ARG A 13 11.04 -8.59 -1.00
C ARG A 13 10.69 -7.81 0.27
N ARG A 14 9.48 -7.25 0.33
CA ARG A 14 9.09 -6.34 1.42
C ARG A 14 7.65 -6.53 1.85
N VAL A 15 7.43 -6.44 3.16
CA VAL A 15 6.16 -6.59 3.83
C VAL A 15 5.84 -5.32 4.60
N ASN A 16 4.59 -4.85 4.51
CA ASN A 16 4.11 -3.70 5.30
C ASN A 16 4.94 -2.42 5.05
N HIS A 17 5.45 -2.31 3.81
CA HIS A 17 6.11 -1.13 3.25
C HIS A 17 5.05 -0.12 2.77
N ALA A 18 5.47 1.08 2.39
CA ALA A 18 4.61 2.06 1.72
C ALA A 18 5.12 2.31 0.30
N ALA A 19 4.21 2.60 -0.64
CA ALA A 19 4.59 2.92 -2.01
C ALA A 19 3.71 4.00 -2.63
N VAL A 20 4.29 4.76 -3.54
CA VAL A 20 3.66 5.94 -4.16
C VAL A 20 4.00 6.00 -5.65
N ALA A 21 3.00 6.26 -6.49
CA ALA A 21 3.21 6.50 -7.92
C ALA A 21 3.61 7.96 -8.17
N VAL A 22 4.61 8.17 -9.04
CA VAL A 22 5.08 9.48 -9.49
C VAL A 22 5.34 9.41 -11.00
N GLY A 23 4.44 9.98 -11.79
CA GLY A 23 4.47 9.84 -13.26
C GLY A 23 4.43 8.36 -13.68
N HIS A 24 5.45 7.90 -14.42
CA HIS A 24 5.60 6.50 -14.86
C HIS A 24 6.47 5.66 -13.91
N LYS A 25 6.66 6.11 -12.67
CA LYS A 25 7.48 5.41 -11.68
C LYS A 25 6.66 5.09 -10.43
N VAL A 26 7.04 4.03 -9.72
CA VAL A 26 6.54 3.71 -8.38
C VAL A 26 7.72 3.69 -7.43
N TYR A 27 7.66 4.50 -6.38
CA TYR A 27 8.65 4.52 -5.30
C TYR A 27 8.13 3.68 -4.14
N SER A 28 8.96 2.79 -3.60
CA SER A 28 8.66 1.92 -2.46
C SER A 28 9.65 2.17 -1.33
N PHE A 29 9.14 2.29 -0.10
CA PHE A 29 9.87 2.70 1.08
C PHE A 29 9.76 1.65 2.19
N GLY A 30 10.90 1.19 2.69
CA GLY A 30 10.99 0.37 3.90
C GLY A 30 10.21 -0.95 3.82
N GLY A 31 9.46 -1.25 4.87
CA GLY A 31 8.92 -2.58 5.16
C GLY A 31 9.95 -3.47 5.85
N TYR A 32 9.57 -4.71 6.13
CA TYR A 32 10.46 -5.75 6.64
C TYR A 32 10.48 -6.97 5.71
N CYS A 33 11.44 -7.86 5.93
CA CYS A 33 11.53 -9.16 5.28
C CYS A 33 11.93 -10.21 6.31
N SER A 34 11.15 -11.28 6.41
CA SER A 34 11.39 -12.45 7.25
C SER A 34 12.66 -13.16 6.80
N GLY A 35 13.57 -13.43 7.75
CA GLY A 35 14.83 -14.14 7.50
C GLY A 35 15.95 -13.33 6.84
N GLU A 36 15.75 -12.04 6.53
CA GLU A 36 16.86 -11.12 6.26
C GLU A 36 17.41 -10.56 7.57
N ASP A 37 18.70 -10.21 7.62
CA ASP A 37 19.28 -9.39 8.69
C ASP A 37 18.63 -8.01 8.66
N TYR A 38 17.48 -7.89 9.33
CA TYR A 38 16.73 -6.65 9.42
C TYR A 38 17.41 -5.71 10.41
N GLU A 39 18.43 -5.01 9.92
CA GLU A 39 19.10 -3.95 10.66
C GLU A 39 18.15 -2.76 10.84
N THR A 40 17.50 -2.70 12.00
CA THR A 40 16.55 -1.66 12.37
C THR A 40 17.15 -0.26 12.24
N LEU A 41 18.42 -0.07 12.59
CA LEU A 41 19.11 1.24 12.53
C LEU A 41 19.69 1.57 11.15
N ARG A 42 19.47 0.73 10.14
CA ARG A 42 19.85 1.04 8.75
C ARG A 42 18.90 2.11 8.20
N GLN A 43 19.40 2.95 7.29
CA GLN A 43 18.55 3.87 6.53
C GLN A 43 17.45 3.10 5.81
N ILE A 44 16.28 3.72 5.70
CA ILE A 44 15.17 3.17 4.94
C ILE A 44 15.59 2.96 3.48
N ASP A 45 15.26 1.81 2.92
CA ASP A 45 15.52 1.52 1.51
C ASP A 45 14.50 2.24 0.65
N VAL A 46 14.96 2.79 -0.48
CA VAL A 46 14.09 3.32 -1.54
C VAL A 46 14.28 2.50 -2.81
N HIS A 47 13.23 1.84 -3.25
CA HIS A 47 13.18 1.11 -4.52
C HIS A 47 12.30 1.85 -5.51
N VAL A 48 12.72 1.90 -6.77
CA VAL A 48 11.98 2.57 -7.84
C VAL A 48 11.68 1.57 -8.94
N PHE A 49 10.40 1.38 -9.24
CA PHE A 49 9.94 0.64 -10.40
C PHE A 49 9.62 1.58 -11.53
N ASN A 50 10.17 1.33 -12.72
CA ASN A 50 9.80 2.05 -13.94
C ASN A 50 8.74 1.25 -14.70
N THR A 51 7.55 1.81 -14.90
CA THR A 51 6.42 1.11 -15.55
C THR A 51 6.56 0.98 -17.07
N VAL A 52 7.51 1.69 -17.69
CA VAL A 52 7.83 1.58 -19.11
C VAL A 52 8.80 0.42 -19.34
N SER A 53 9.91 0.38 -18.59
CA SER A 53 10.91 -0.70 -18.72
C SER A 53 10.57 -1.96 -17.93
N LEU A 54 9.59 -1.87 -17.02
CA LEU A 54 9.21 -2.94 -16.09
C LEU A 54 10.36 -3.43 -15.22
N ARG A 55 11.24 -2.51 -14.78
CA ARG A 55 12.41 -2.85 -13.97
C ARG A 55 12.44 -2.09 -12.66
N TRP A 56 12.88 -2.81 -11.64
CA TRP A 56 13.24 -2.25 -10.35
C TRP A 56 14.69 -1.77 -10.34
N MET A 57 14.92 -0.69 -9.61
CA MET A 57 16.24 -0.27 -9.17
C MET A 57 16.19 0.08 -7.68
N LYS A 58 17.28 -0.17 -6.95
CA LYS A 58 17.47 0.33 -5.59
C LYS A 58 18.26 1.64 -5.66
N LEU A 59 17.75 2.70 -5.03
CA LEU A 59 18.51 3.94 -4.91
C LEU A 59 19.66 3.74 -3.91
N PRO A 60 20.83 4.36 -4.16
CA PRO A 60 21.93 4.27 -3.22
C PRO A 60 21.54 4.92 -1.87
N PRO A 61 22.07 4.42 -0.74
CA PRO A 61 21.90 5.08 0.55
C PRO A 61 22.40 6.52 0.51
N VAL A 62 21.77 7.40 1.28
CA VAL A 62 22.20 8.79 1.39
C VAL A 62 23.52 8.84 2.14
N ARG A 63 24.54 9.44 1.52
CA ARG A 63 25.82 9.69 2.20
C ARG A 63 25.64 10.79 3.23
N ILE A 64 25.73 10.43 4.50
CA ILE A 64 25.59 11.37 5.61
C ILE A 64 26.98 11.85 6.02
N THR A 65 27.26 13.13 5.80
CA THR A 65 28.45 13.79 6.36
C THR A 65 28.04 14.57 7.60
N GLY A 66 28.53 14.15 8.77
CA GLY A 66 28.21 14.76 10.08
C GLY A 66 27.04 14.08 10.82
N HIS A 67 27.06 14.16 12.16
CA HIS A 67 26.09 13.48 13.03
C HIS A 67 24.66 14.03 12.95
N GLU A 68 24.48 15.31 12.57
CA GLU A 68 23.15 15.96 12.59
C GLU A 68 22.24 15.53 11.42
N ARG A 69 22.81 15.25 10.24
CA ARG A 69 22.06 14.78 9.06
C ARG A 69 21.57 13.33 9.18
N ALA A 70 22.08 12.57 10.16
CA ALA A 70 21.64 11.19 10.43
C ALA A 70 20.15 11.09 10.74
N ARG A 71 19.54 12.18 11.24
CA ARG A 71 18.13 12.23 11.60
C ARG A 71 17.20 12.65 10.46
N GLU A 72 17.75 13.06 9.31
CA GLU A 72 16.95 13.49 8.14
C GLU A 72 16.42 12.30 7.33
N VAL A 73 17.11 11.16 7.40
CA VAL A 73 16.71 9.93 6.73
C VAL A 73 16.01 9.04 7.75
N PRO A 74 14.81 8.51 7.47
CA PRO A 74 14.18 7.56 8.37
C PRO A 74 15.02 6.28 8.44
N TYR A 75 15.10 5.67 9.61
CA TYR A 75 15.52 4.28 9.74
C TYR A 75 14.49 3.32 9.14
N MET A 76 14.92 2.10 8.85
CA MET A 76 14.07 0.98 8.44
C MET A 76 12.83 0.89 9.34
N ARG A 77 11.67 0.78 8.70
CA ARG A 77 10.39 0.79 9.41
C ARG A 77 9.31 0.19 8.56
N TYR A 78 8.23 -0.21 9.22
CA TYR A 78 7.05 -0.79 8.59
C TYR A 78 5.77 -0.19 9.18
N GLY A 79 4.64 -0.34 8.49
CA GLY A 79 3.35 0.18 8.92
C GLY A 79 3.24 1.71 8.92
N HIS A 80 4.17 2.39 8.24
CA HIS A 80 4.11 3.82 7.94
C HIS A 80 3.25 4.05 6.70
N THR A 81 2.91 5.31 6.45
CA THR A 81 2.27 5.73 5.20
C THR A 81 3.18 6.67 4.42
N ALA A 82 2.97 6.71 3.10
CA ALA A 82 3.63 7.65 2.22
C ALA A 82 2.61 8.23 1.23
N VAL A 83 2.68 9.53 0.97
CA VAL A 83 1.80 10.23 0.02
C VAL A 83 2.60 11.20 -0.86
N LEU A 84 2.21 11.36 -2.12
CA LEU A 84 2.77 12.38 -3.01
C LEU A 84 1.96 13.67 -2.90
N LEU A 85 2.67 14.79 -2.69
CA LEU A 85 2.14 16.13 -2.80
C LEU A 85 3.13 16.98 -3.59
N ASP A 86 2.68 17.51 -4.73
CA ASP A 86 3.54 18.15 -5.72
C ASP A 86 4.71 17.20 -6.11
N ASP A 87 5.96 17.64 -5.94
CA ASP A 87 7.17 16.85 -6.22
C ASP A 87 7.79 16.22 -4.96
N THR A 88 7.05 16.17 -3.86
CA THR A 88 7.54 15.66 -2.57
C THR A 88 6.72 14.48 -2.08
N ILE A 89 7.39 13.39 -1.75
CA ILE A 89 6.78 12.27 -1.05
C ILE A 89 6.93 12.51 0.45
N TYR A 90 5.82 12.62 1.16
CA TYR A 90 5.79 12.70 2.61
C TYR A 90 5.59 11.32 3.22
N LEU A 91 6.49 10.93 4.11
CA LEU A 91 6.44 9.69 4.88
C LEU A 91 6.15 10.01 6.33
N TRP A 92 5.17 9.33 6.92
CA TRP A 92 4.80 9.55 8.32
C TRP A 92 4.51 8.25 9.05
N GLY A 93 4.93 8.23 10.32
CA GLY A 93 4.65 7.15 11.27
C GLY A 93 5.44 5.87 11.05
N GLY A 94 4.78 4.75 11.36
CA GLY A 94 5.34 3.41 11.34
C GLY A 94 6.16 3.08 12.59
N ARG A 95 6.59 1.81 12.65
CA ARG A 95 7.40 1.28 13.75
C ARG A 95 8.76 0.81 13.26
N ASN A 96 9.74 1.05 14.11
CA ASN A 96 11.07 0.49 14.10
C ASN A 96 11.25 -0.33 15.39
N ASP A 97 11.82 -1.53 15.34
CA ASP A 97 11.86 -2.40 16.53
C ASP A 97 12.85 -1.92 17.61
N THR A 98 13.76 -1.00 17.28
CA THR A 98 14.69 -0.39 18.24
C THR A 98 14.18 0.94 18.80
N GLU A 99 13.64 1.82 17.94
CA GLU A 99 13.20 3.17 18.32
C GLU A 99 11.68 3.26 18.59
N GLY A 100 10.93 2.20 18.36
CA GLY A 100 9.47 2.14 18.53
C GLY A 100 8.69 2.84 17.41
N ALA A 101 7.45 3.23 17.73
CA ALA A 101 6.59 3.99 16.82
C ALA A 101 7.12 5.41 16.62
N CYS A 102 6.81 6.00 15.46
CA CYS A 102 7.30 7.33 15.08
C CYS A 102 6.16 8.32 14.83
N ASN A 103 6.42 9.61 15.02
CA ASN A 103 5.56 10.73 14.63
C ASN A 103 6.32 11.85 13.89
N VAL A 104 7.55 11.57 13.45
CA VAL A 104 8.36 12.50 12.66
C VAL A 104 7.87 12.47 11.21
N LEU A 105 7.67 13.66 10.64
CA LEU A 105 7.38 13.82 9.21
C LEU A 105 8.70 13.83 8.43
N TYR A 106 8.87 12.86 7.55
CA TYR A 106 9.98 12.84 6.61
C TYR A 106 9.49 13.24 5.22
N ALA A 107 10.33 13.93 4.47
CA ALA A 107 10.04 14.35 3.11
C ALA A 107 11.15 13.86 2.17
N PHE A 108 10.76 13.32 1.02
CA PHE A 108 11.64 12.85 -0.03
C PHE A 108 11.35 13.59 -1.32
N ASP A 109 12.30 14.41 -1.76
CA ASP A 109 12.23 15.15 -3.02
C ASP A 109 12.50 14.19 -4.19
N VAL A 110 11.53 14.06 -5.10
CA VAL A 110 11.59 13.07 -6.18
C VAL A 110 12.50 13.48 -7.35
N ASN A 111 12.86 14.76 -7.43
CA ASN A 111 13.73 15.31 -8.47
C ASN A 111 15.21 15.16 -8.10
N THR A 112 15.53 15.35 -6.82
CA THR A 112 16.90 15.32 -6.29
C THR A 112 17.24 14.02 -5.55
N HIS A 113 16.24 13.20 -5.23
CA HIS A 113 16.35 11.98 -4.41
C HIS A 113 16.96 12.25 -3.03
N ARG A 114 16.61 13.40 -2.43
CA ARG A 114 17.11 13.80 -1.11
C ARG A 114 16.01 13.75 -0.07
N TRP A 115 16.39 13.29 1.10
CA TRP A 115 15.56 13.34 2.30
C TRP A 115 15.77 14.64 3.04
N TYR A 116 14.72 15.11 3.71
CA TYR A 116 14.77 16.17 4.71
C TYR A 116 13.61 16.01 5.69
N THR A 117 13.68 16.70 6.83
CA THR A 117 12.65 16.66 7.87
C THR A 117 12.04 18.06 8.01
N PRO A 118 10.87 18.32 7.42
CA PRO A 118 10.16 19.57 7.62
C PRO A 118 9.86 19.78 9.11
N ARG A 119 10.04 21.01 9.60
CA ARG A 119 9.58 21.37 10.94
C ARG A 119 8.06 21.48 10.89
N THR A 120 7.39 20.65 11.67
CA THR A 120 5.93 20.69 11.81
C THR A 120 5.54 21.30 13.16
N SER A 121 4.33 21.84 13.22
CA SER A 121 3.76 22.43 14.43
C SER A 121 2.26 22.14 14.55
N GLY A 122 1.59 22.68 15.56
CA GLY A 122 0.18 22.43 15.84
C GLY A 122 -0.06 21.13 16.60
N THR A 123 -1.20 20.49 16.36
CA THR A 123 -1.60 19.25 17.05
C THR A 123 -1.04 18.03 16.31
N VAL A 124 0.26 17.79 16.48
CA VAL A 124 0.96 16.66 15.87
C VAL A 124 0.36 15.34 16.39
N PRO A 125 -0.03 14.40 15.53
CA PRO A 125 -0.57 13.12 15.98
C PRO A 125 0.48 12.33 16.79
N GLY A 126 0.01 11.57 17.79
CA GLY A 126 0.86 10.64 18.54
C GLY A 126 1.51 9.58 17.64
N ALA A 127 2.67 9.07 18.06
CA ALA A 127 3.45 8.09 17.32
C ALA A 127 2.68 6.78 17.12
N ARG A 128 2.54 6.35 15.86
CA ARG A 128 1.66 5.24 15.49
C ARG A 128 2.06 4.50 14.23
N ASP A 129 1.53 3.29 14.07
CA ASP A 129 1.61 2.48 12.86
C ASP A 129 0.24 1.91 12.48
N GLY A 130 0.14 1.37 11.26
CA GLY A 130 -1.11 0.80 10.75
C GLY A 130 -2.24 1.82 10.55
N HIS A 131 -1.93 3.12 10.60
CA HIS A 131 -2.84 4.19 10.19
C HIS A 131 -2.94 4.24 8.66
N SER A 132 -3.93 4.95 8.15
CA SER A 132 -4.03 5.27 6.73
C SER A 132 -3.71 6.73 6.48
N ALA A 133 -3.24 7.04 5.27
CA ALA A 133 -3.07 8.42 4.82
C ALA A 133 -3.61 8.61 3.41
N CYS A 134 -4.17 9.79 3.16
CA CYS A 134 -4.71 10.17 1.87
C CYS A 134 -4.56 11.68 1.66
N VAL A 135 -4.69 12.13 0.41
CA VAL A 135 -4.43 13.52 0.01
C VAL A 135 -5.69 14.15 -0.55
N LEU A 136 -5.93 15.41 -0.20
CA LEU A 136 -6.91 16.28 -0.85
C LEU A 136 -6.35 17.71 -0.93
N GLY A 137 -6.17 18.21 -2.15
CA GLY A 137 -5.49 19.49 -2.38
C GLY A 137 -4.05 19.44 -1.87
N LYS A 138 -3.64 20.47 -1.12
CA LYS A 138 -2.32 20.55 -0.45
C LYS A 138 -2.34 20.06 0.99
N ALA A 139 -3.15 19.04 1.27
CA ALA A 139 -3.28 18.51 2.61
C ALA A 139 -3.18 16.99 2.63
N MET A 140 -2.43 16.49 3.61
CA MET A 140 -2.38 15.08 3.98
C MET A 140 -3.34 14.85 5.14
N TYR A 141 -4.20 13.86 5.03
CA TYR A 141 -5.07 13.40 6.10
C TYR A 141 -4.57 12.06 6.62
N ILE A 142 -4.54 11.90 7.94
CA ILE A 142 -4.21 10.66 8.63
C ILE A 142 -5.42 10.23 9.45
N PHE A 143 -5.78 8.94 9.37
CA PHE A 143 -6.86 8.37 10.16
C PHE A 143 -6.43 7.07 10.85
N GLY A 144 -6.81 6.96 12.13
CA GLY A 144 -6.66 5.77 12.96
C GLY A 144 -5.20 5.36 13.23
N GLY A 145 -4.96 4.04 13.28
CA GLY A 145 -3.69 3.42 13.64
C GLY A 145 -3.62 2.98 15.10
N TYR A 146 -2.51 2.37 15.49
CA TYR A 146 -2.23 1.97 16.87
C TYR A 146 -1.15 2.86 17.48
N GLU A 147 -1.48 3.55 18.56
CA GLU A 147 -0.62 4.47 19.29
C GLU A 147 0.11 3.73 20.41
N GLN A 148 1.40 3.47 20.22
CA GLN A 148 2.16 2.57 21.10
C GLN A 148 2.25 3.07 22.54
N LEU A 149 2.48 4.37 22.73
CA LEU A 149 2.66 4.95 24.07
C LEU A 149 1.37 4.96 24.88
N ALA A 150 0.22 5.07 24.21
CA ALA A 150 -1.09 5.03 24.83
C ALA A 150 -1.70 3.62 24.87
N ASP A 151 -1.03 2.64 24.24
CA ASP A 151 -1.48 1.26 24.07
C ASP A 151 -2.93 1.16 23.53
N CYS A 152 -3.26 1.97 22.52
CA CYS A 152 -4.63 2.04 22.03
C CYS A 152 -4.73 2.22 20.52
N PHE A 153 -5.83 1.71 19.96
CA PHE A 153 -6.28 2.01 18.62
C PHE A 153 -6.89 3.42 18.61
N SER A 154 -6.49 4.23 17.63
CA SER A 154 -7.04 5.57 17.41
C SER A 154 -8.19 5.53 16.40
N ASN A 155 -9.11 6.49 16.50
CA ASN A 155 -10.08 6.86 15.47
C ASN A 155 -10.04 8.36 15.14
N ASP A 156 -8.95 9.03 15.49
CA ASP A 156 -8.81 10.46 15.21
C ASP A 156 -8.47 10.70 13.74
N ILE A 157 -8.88 11.87 13.26
CA ILE A 157 -8.49 12.40 11.96
C ILE A 157 -7.59 13.59 12.19
N HIS A 158 -6.34 13.50 11.73
CA HIS A 158 -5.44 14.64 11.68
C HIS A 158 -5.27 15.09 10.23
N LYS A 159 -5.10 16.40 10.05
CA LYS A 159 -4.80 17.02 8.77
C LYS A 159 -3.50 17.80 8.89
N LEU A 160 -2.56 17.55 7.99
CA LEU A 160 -1.39 18.39 7.76
C LEU A 160 -1.66 19.28 6.55
N ASP A 161 -1.59 20.59 6.74
CA ASP A 161 -1.48 21.53 5.63
C ASP A 161 0.00 21.60 5.20
N THR A 162 0.33 21.16 3.98
CA THR A 162 1.72 21.13 3.51
C THR A 162 2.25 22.46 3.01
N THR A 163 1.41 23.50 2.94
CA THR A 163 1.85 24.87 2.66
C THR A 163 2.42 25.52 3.93
N THR A 164 1.79 25.25 5.08
CA THR A 164 2.16 25.83 6.38
C THR A 164 2.93 24.88 7.29
N MET A 165 2.94 23.58 6.98
CA MET A 165 3.46 22.49 7.84
C MET A 165 2.80 22.45 9.23
N VAL A 166 1.53 22.83 9.32
CA VAL A 166 0.75 22.81 10.57
C VAL A 166 -0.20 21.61 10.57
N TRP A 167 -0.13 20.81 11.63
CA TRP A 167 -1.10 19.77 11.93
C TRP A 167 -2.30 20.33 12.70
N SER A 168 -3.49 19.88 12.32
CA SER A 168 -4.75 20.14 13.03
C SER A 168 -5.49 18.83 13.29
N LEU A 169 -5.95 18.63 14.53
CA LEU A 169 -6.92 17.61 14.90
C LEU A 169 -8.28 18.06 14.39
N ILE A 170 -8.92 17.21 13.59
CA ILE A 170 -10.23 17.50 13.05
C ILE A 170 -11.28 17.12 14.09
N ASN A 171 -12.01 18.12 14.58
CA ASN A 171 -13.17 17.93 15.45
C ASN A 171 -14.34 17.37 14.64
N ALA A 172 -14.28 16.07 14.34
CA ALA A 172 -15.25 15.37 13.52
C ALA A 172 -16.60 15.25 14.24
N ARG A 173 -17.68 15.55 13.51
CA ARG A 173 -19.06 15.37 13.98
C ARG A 173 -19.65 14.04 13.47
N GLY A 174 -20.84 13.71 13.96
CA GLY A 174 -21.55 12.47 13.61
C GLY A 174 -20.97 11.27 14.34
N THR A 175 -21.35 10.06 13.89
CA THR A 175 -20.85 8.82 14.48
C THR A 175 -19.53 8.45 13.82
N PRO A 176 -18.38 8.42 14.52
CA PRO A 176 -17.10 8.11 13.90
C PRO A 176 -16.99 6.64 13.49
N ALA A 177 -16.08 6.36 12.56
CA ALA A 177 -15.57 5.01 12.38
C ALA A 177 -14.95 4.52 13.71
N ARG A 178 -15.14 3.24 14.05
CA ARG A 178 -14.48 2.63 15.21
C ARG A 178 -12.97 2.79 15.10
N TRP A 179 -12.31 2.93 16.24
CA TRP A 179 -10.86 2.82 16.37
C TRP A 179 -10.33 1.57 15.68
N ARG A 180 -9.25 1.71 14.91
CA ARG A 180 -8.73 0.61 14.08
C ARG A 180 -7.32 0.84 13.57
N ASP A 181 -6.61 -0.24 13.31
CA ASP A 181 -5.36 -0.28 12.56
C ASP A 181 -5.48 -1.16 11.29
N PHE A 182 -4.47 -1.09 10.42
CA PHE A 182 -4.34 -1.86 9.17
C PHE A 182 -5.60 -1.83 8.29
N HIS A 183 -6.29 -0.69 8.28
CA HIS A 183 -7.42 -0.38 7.41
C HIS A 183 -6.92 0.37 6.17
N SER A 184 -7.82 0.66 5.23
CA SER A 184 -7.55 1.61 4.15
C SER A 184 -8.43 2.85 4.28
N ALA A 185 -7.90 3.98 3.82
CA ALA A 185 -8.67 5.19 3.54
C ALA A 185 -8.35 5.67 2.13
N THR A 186 -9.36 6.08 1.39
CA THR A 186 -9.21 6.59 0.02
C THR A 186 -10.13 7.78 -0.16
N ILE A 187 -9.61 8.90 -0.67
CA ILE A 187 -10.41 10.08 -0.98
C ILE A 187 -10.92 9.98 -2.42
N ILE A 188 -12.23 10.17 -2.59
CA ILE A 188 -12.90 10.30 -3.89
C ILE A 188 -13.76 11.56 -3.82
N GLY A 189 -13.46 12.55 -4.68
CA GLY A 189 -14.01 13.89 -4.54
C GLY A 189 -13.58 14.52 -3.21
N THR A 190 -14.54 15.00 -2.42
CA THR A 190 -14.30 15.60 -1.08
C THR A 190 -14.56 14.63 0.07
N LYS A 191 -14.77 13.34 -0.22
CA LYS A 191 -15.14 12.33 0.80
C LYS A 191 -14.04 11.30 0.97
N MET A 192 -13.72 11.01 2.23
CA MET A 192 -12.80 9.95 2.63
C MET A 192 -13.60 8.67 2.92
N PHE A 193 -13.27 7.60 2.22
CA PHE A 193 -13.88 6.28 2.35
C PHE A 193 -12.94 5.36 3.12
N VAL A 194 -13.39 4.87 4.27
CA VAL A 194 -12.63 3.99 5.17
C VAL A 194 -13.21 2.58 5.15
N PHE A 195 -12.39 1.60 4.79
CA PHE A 195 -12.77 0.20 4.73
C PHE A 195 -11.82 -0.70 5.52
N GLY A 196 -12.34 -1.80 6.08
CA GLY A 196 -11.52 -2.81 6.71
C GLY A 196 -10.90 -2.35 8.03
N GLY A 197 -9.79 -3.02 8.34
CA GLY A 197 -9.00 -2.84 9.54
C GLY A 197 -9.40 -3.78 10.66
N ARG A 198 -8.45 -3.94 11.58
CA ARG A 198 -8.69 -4.58 12.87
C ARG A 198 -9.05 -3.50 13.88
N ALA A 199 -10.14 -3.75 14.59
CA ALA A 199 -10.60 -3.01 15.74
C ALA A 199 -10.67 -3.95 16.93
N ASP A 200 -11.02 -3.42 18.09
CA ASP A 200 -11.36 -4.22 19.27
C ASP A 200 -12.83 -3.98 19.65
N ARG A 201 -13.53 -5.04 20.09
CA ARG A 201 -14.97 -5.01 20.40
C ARG A 201 -15.29 -4.14 21.61
N LEU A 202 -14.48 -4.18 22.66
CA LEU A 202 -14.82 -3.62 23.97
C LEU A 202 -14.40 -2.15 24.13
N GLY A 203 -13.37 -1.71 23.42
CA GLY A 203 -12.85 -0.37 23.57
C GLY A 203 -11.62 -0.15 22.70
N PRO A 204 -10.98 1.03 22.78
CA PRO A 204 -9.79 1.34 22.01
C PRO A 204 -8.55 0.54 22.45
N PHE A 205 -8.59 -0.13 23.60
CA PHE A 205 -7.49 -0.92 24.14
C PHE A 205 -7.58 -2.38 23.67
N HIS A 206 -6.45 -3.05 23.57
CA HIS A 206 -6.40 -4.46 23.17
C HIS A 206 -6.99 -5.36 24.27
N SER A 207 -8.11 -6.02 23.99
CA SER A 207 -8.80 -6.94 24.90
C SER A 207 -8.77 -8.40 24.43
N ASN A 208 -7.97 -8.70 23.41
CA ASN A 208 -8.00 -9.95 22.64
C ASN A 208 -9.37 -10.26 22.00
N ASN A 209 -10.30 -9.29 21.91
CA ASN A 209 -11.61 -9.46 21.28
C ASN A 209 -11.65 -8.66 19.97
N GLU A 210 -10.80 -9.09 19.03
CA GLU A 210 -10.61 -8.39 17.77
C GLU A 210 -11.90 -8.38 16.93
N VAL A 211 -12.08 -7.34 16.12
CA VAL A 211 -13.18 -7.23 15.15
C VAL A 211 -12.63 -6.74 13.83
N TYR A 212 -12.98 -7.45 12.76
CA TYR A 212 -12.58 -7.10 11.40
C TYR A 212 -13.72 -6.38 10.71
N CYS A 213 -13.55 -5.08 10.44
CA CYS A 213 -14.64 -4.25 9.93
C CYS A 213 -14.94 -4.55 8.46
N ASN A 214 -16.20 -4.78 8.09
CA ASN A 214 -16.62 -5.03 6.70
C ASN A 214 -17.56 -3.95 6.13
N LYS A 215 -17.86 -2.92 6.91
CA LYS A 215 -18.69 -1.78 6.48
C LYS A 215 -17.82 -0.61 6.07
N ILE A 216 -18.16 0.00 4.93
CA ILE A 216 -17.57 1.27 4.50
C ILE A 216 -18.02 2.38 5.45
N ARG A 217 -17.11 3.28 5.83
CA ARG A 217 -17.42 4.50 6.58
C ARG A 217 -17.00 5.69 5.74
N VAL A 218 -17.80 6.76 5.76
CA VAL A 218 -17.58 7.93 4.92
C VAL A 218 -17.44 9.15 5.80
N PHE A 219 -16.31 9.82 5.69
CA PHE A 219 -16.05 11.12 6.30
C PHE A 219 -16.07 12.20 5.22
N ASP A 220 -16.89 13.21 5.44
CA ASP A 220 -17.01 14.37 4.57
C ASP A 220 -16.02 15.45 5.03
N THR A 221 -15.04 15.77 4.17
CA THR A 221 -13.95 16.71 4.50
C THR A 221 -14.36 18.17 4.45
N GLU A 222 -15.49 18.51 3.83
CA GLU A 222 -16.01 19.89 3.76
C GLU A 222 -16.80 20.22 5.02
N THR A 223 -17.60 19.27 5.48
CA THR A 223 -18.44 19.45 6.68
C THR A 223 -17.81 18.92 7.96
N ASN A 224 -16.63 18.29 7.87
CA ASN A 224 -15.97 17.57 8.97
C ASN A 224 -16.93 16.62 9.71
N CYS A 225 -17.71 15.85 8.96
CA CYS A 225 -18.77 15.00 9.51
C CYS A 225 -18.67 13.58 8.98
N TRP A 226 -18.79 12.61 9.88
CA TRP A 226 -19.04 11.23 9.50
C TRP A 226 -20.49 11.05 9.06
N LEU A 227 -20.67 10.57 7.83
CA LEU A 227 -21.97 10.41 7.23
C LEU A 227 -22.61 9.08 7.64
N THR A 228 -23.93 9.08 7.76
CA THR A 228 -24.73 7.85 7.82
C THR A 228 -24.77 7.23 6.44
N THR A 229 -24.32 5.98 6.32
CA THR A 229 -24.24 5.27 5.05
C THR A 229 -25.16 4.06 5.06
N PRO A 230 -25.91 3.80 3.96
CA PRO A 230 -26.65 2.56 3.84
C PRO A 230 -25.68 1.36 3.80
N SER A 231 -26.18 0.19 4.16
CA SER A 231 -25.44 -1.07 4.12
C SER A 231 -26.15 -2.03 3.18
N THR A 232 -25.84 -1.95 1.88
CA THR A 232 -26.41 -2.83 0.86
C THR A 232 -25.55 -4.06 0.65
N GLN A 233 -26.19 -5.23 0.64
CA GLN A 233 -25.54 -6.50 0.28
C GLN A 233 -25.39 -6.63 -1.25
N PRO A 234 -24.41 -7.40 -1.75
CA PRO A 234 -23.40 -8.15 -1.00
C PRO A 234 -22.31 -7.23 -0.42
N LEU A 235 -21.67 -7.64 0.68
CA LEU A 235 -20.50 -6.98 1.25
C LEU A 235 -19.26 -7.87 1.13
N PRO A 236 -18.07 -7.31 0.88
CA PRO A 236 -16.82 -8.04 1.06
C PRO A 236 -16.63 -8.42 2.54
N GLU A 237 -15.98 -9.55 2.78
CA GLU A 237 -15.62 -9.95 4.14
C GLU A 237 -14.72 -8.93 4.84
N GLY A 238 -14.87 -8.83 6.16
CA GLY A 238 -14.05 -7.96 7.01
C GLY A 238 -12.60 -8.40 6.98
N ARG A 239 -11.67 -7.46 6.85
CA ARG A 239 -10.25 -7.76 6.60
C ARG A 239 -9.33 -6.62 7.01
N ARG A 240 -8.10 -6.96 7.39
CA ARG A 240 -7.00 -6.01 7.60
C ARG A 240 -5.90 -6.20 6.56
N SER A 241 -5.03 -5.20 6.44
CA SER A 241 -3.83 -5.25 5.59
C SER A 241 -4.12 -5.60 4.12
N HIS A 242 -5.28 -5.18 3.64
CA HIS A 242 -5.64 -5.21 2.21
C HIS A 242 -5.12 -3.93 1.55
N SER A 243 -5.06 -3.93 0.21
CA SER A 243 -4.77 -2.70 -0.53
C SER A 243 -6.08 -2.08 -1.02
N ALA A 244 -6.10 -0.76 -1.16
CA ALA A 244 -7.23 -0.03 -1.72
C ALA A 244 -6.76 1.09 -2.64
N PHE A 245 -7.55 1.41 -3.66
CA PHE A 245 -7.27 2.45 -4.63
C PHE A 245 -8.55 2.97 -5.27
N SER A 246 -8.54 4.20 -5.78
CA SER A 246 -9.63 4.73 -6.60
C SER A 246 -9.32 4.58 -8.09
N TYR A 247 -10.37 4.37 -8.88
CA TYR A 247 -10.30 4.39 -10.34
C TYR A 247 -11.66 4.80 -10.90
N ASN A 248 -11.69 5.83 -11.76
CA ASN A 248 -12.92 6.36 -12.38
C ASN A 248 -14.07 6.61 -11.38
N GLY A 249 -13.75 7.22 -10.24
CA GLY A 249 -14.74 7.55 -9.21
C GLY A 249 -15.24 6.36 -8.37
N GLU A 250 -14.77 5.15 -8.64
CA GLU A 250 -15.07 3.96 -7.85
C GLU A 250 -13.89 3.64 -6.90
N LEU A 251 -14.19 3.01 -5.76
CA LEU A 251 -13.20 2.48 -4.83
C LEU A 251 -12.98 0.99 -5.11
N TYR A 252 -11.74 0.54 -5.09
CA TYR A 252 -11.39 -0.87 -5.23
C TYR A 252 -10.62 -1.34 -3.99
N ILE A 253 -10.81 -2.60 -3.61
CA ILE A 253 -10.01 -3.28 -2.58
C ILE A 253 -9.50 -4.62 -3.10
N PHE A 254 -8.30 -5.01 -2.68
CA PHE A 254 -7.69 -6.28 -3.04
C PHE A 254 -7.00 -6.95 -1.85
N GLY A 255 -7.23 -8.25 -1.72
CA GLY A 255 -6.52 -9.12 -0.77
C GLY A 255 -6.82 -8.79 0.70
N GLY A 256 -5.84 -9.04 1.57
CA GLY A 256 -5.94 -8.85 3.02
C GLY A 256 -6.11 -10.15 3.80
N TYR A 257 -6.36 -10.02 5.11
CA TYR A 257 -6.48 -11.15 6.02
C TYR A 257 -7.55 -10.94 7.10
N ASN A 258 -8.19 -12.04 7.51
CA ASN A 258 -9.08 -12.10 8.66
C ASN A 258 -8.68 -13.26 9.57
N SER A 259 -8.24 -12.94 10.79
CA SER A 259 -7.74 -13.93 11.74
C SER A 259 -8.82 -14.84 12.30
N HIS A 260 -10.07 -14.38 12.43
CA HIS A 260 -11.16 -15.23 12.93
C HIS A 260 -11.53 -16.33 11.93
N MET A 261 -11.26 -16.08 10.65
CA MET A 261 -11.51 -17.03 9.57
C MET A 261 -10.23 -17.76 9.14
N GLU A 262 -9.08 -17.40 9.74
CA GLU A 262 -7.74 -17.84 9.34
C GLU A 262 -7.50 -17.69 7.82
N ARG A 263 -8.10 -16.66 7.21
CA ARG A 263 -8.21 -16.57 5.76
C ARG A 263 -7.44 -15.39 5.19
N HIS A 264 -6.52 -15.69 4.28
CA HIS A 264 -5.96 -14.73 3.34
C HIS A 264 -6.88 -14.60 2.12
N PHE A 265 -6.98 -13.39 1.57
CA PHE A 265 -7.82 -13.11 0.42
C PHE A 265 -6.98 -12.73 -0.82
N ASN A 266 -7.53 -12.95 -2.00
CA ASN A 266 -7.05 -12.43 -3.30
C ASN A 266 -8.21 -11.97 -4.21
N ASP A 267 -9.40 -11.75 -3.63
CA ASP A 267 -10.54 -11.21 -4.35
C ASP A 267 -10.35 -9.71 -4.61
N LEU A 268 -10.87 -9.26 -5.75
CA LEU A 268 -10.98 -7.85 -6.11
C LEU A 268 -12.45 -7.44 -5.96
N TRP A 269 -12.70 -6.39 -5.18
CA TRP A 269 -14.03 -5.80 -5.05
C TRP A 269 -13.98 -4.36 -5.49
N LYS A 270 -15.09 -3.89 -6.05
CA LYS A 270 -15.32 -2.49 -6.35
C LYS A 270 -16.56 -1.97 -5.64
N PHE A 271 -16.49 -0.73 -5.19
CA PHE A 271 -17.55 0.00 -4.52
C PHE A 271 -17.91 1.23 -5.33
N ASN A 272 -19.21 1.38 -5.60
CA ASN A 272 -19.76 2.56 -6.24
C ASN A 272 -20.25 3.54 -5.14
N PRO A 273 -19.63 4.74 -5.02
CA PRO A 273 -20.03 5.72 -4.00
C PRO A 273 -21.40 6.37 -4.21
N GLU A 274 -21.96 6.35 -5.42
CA GLU A 274 -23.24 7.00 -5.74
C GLU A 274 -24.43 6.19 -5.20
N ASN A 275 -24.39 4.86 -5.37
CA ASN A 275 -25.46 3.96 -4.94
C ASN A 275 -25.09 3.07 -3.75
N PHE A 276 -23.87 3.23 -3.21
CA PHE A 276 -23.34 2.52 -2.05
C PHE A 276 -23.25 0.99 -2.21
N THR A 277 -23.14 0.49 -3.44
CA THR A 277 -23.09 -0.96 -3.69
C THR A 277 -21.67 -1.48 -3.90
N TRP A 278 -21.42 -2.68 -3.38
CA TRP A 278 -20.22 -3.46 -3.69
C TRP A 278 -20.50 -4.46 -4.80
N LYS A 279 -19.50 -4.70 -5.65
CA LYS A 279 -19.51 -5.75 -6.67
C LYS A 279 -18.16 -6.45 -6.69
N LYS A 280 -18.19 -7.78 -6.62
CA LYS A 280 -16.98 -8.58 -6.84
C LYS A 280 -16.59 -8.50 -8.30
N VAL A 281 -15.31 -8.30 -8.56
CA VAL A 281 -14.73 -8.18 -9.89
C VAL A 281 -13.85 -9.39 -10.14
N GLU A 282 -13.98 -9.98 -11.31
CA GLU A 282 -13.20 -11.15 -11.74
C GLU A 282 -12.32 -10.76 -12.92
N PRO A 283 -11.08 -10.29 -12.68
CA PRO A 283 -10.13 -10.01 -13.75
C PRO A 283 -9.78 -11.28 -14.53
N LYS A 284 -9.55 -11.14 -15.84
CA LYS A 284 -8.95 -12.22 -16.62
C LYS A 284 -7.45 -12.37 -16.31
N GLY A 285 -6.88 -13.50 -16.70
CA GLY A 285 -5.44 -13.78 -16.52
C GLY A 285 -5.11 -14.30 -15.11
N LYS A 286 -3.86 -14.71 -14.92
CA LYS A 286 -3.38 -15.23 -13.64
C LYS A 286 -3.00 -14.08 -12.70
N GLY A 287 -3.77 -13.92 -11.63
CA GLY A 287 -3.52 -12.93 -10.59
C GLY A 287 -2.66 -13.44 -9.44
N PRO A 288 -2.44 -12.60 -8.41
CA PRO A 288 -1.66 -12.96 -7.22
C PRO A 288 -2.35 -14.06 -6.39
N CYS A 289 -1.55 -14.82 -5.64
CA CYS A 289 -2.05 -15.69 -4.58
C CYS A 289 -2.71 -14.88 -3.44
N PRO A 290 -3.53 -15.51 -2.57
CA PRO A 290 -4.06 -14.90 -1.36
C PRO A 290 -2.95 -14.30 -0.49
N ARG A 291 -3.03 -13.00 -0.19
CA ARG A 291 -1.95 -12.29 0.50
C ARG A 291 -2.43 -11.07 1.27
N ARG A 292 -1.58 -10.59 2.18
CA ARG A 292 -1.77 -9.38 2.99
C ARG A 292 -0.51 -8.51 2.98
N ARG A 293 -0.65 -7.24 3.39
CA ARG A 293 0.46 -6.28 3.59
C ARG A 293 1.26 -5.96 2.30
N GLN A 294 0.66 -6.18 1.14
CA GLN A 294 1.15 -5.75 -0.17
C GLN A 294 0.81 -4.28 -0.45
N CYS A 295 1.59 -3.62 -1.31
CA CYS A 295 1.24 -2.31 -1.83
C CYS A 295 0.57 -2.41 -3.20
N CYS A 296 -0.28 -1.42 -3.51
CA CYS A 296 -0.76 -1.18 -4.86
C CYS A 296 -0.63 0.30 -5.21
N CYS A 297 -0.20 0.61 -6.43
CA CYS A 297 -0.14 1.98 -6.94
C CYS A 297 -0.79 2.06 -8.32
N MET A 298 -1.63 3.08 -8.53
CA MET A 298 -2.22 3.38 -9.83
C MET A 298 -1.22 4.19 -10.67
N VAL A 299 -0.92 3.72 -11.87
CA VAL A 299 -0.10 4.43 -12.87
C VAL A 299 -0.85 4.39 -14.21
N GLY A 300 -1.44 5.51 -14.59
CA GLY A 300 -2.40 5.55 -15.70
C GLY A 300 -3.60 4.63 -15.40
N ASP A 301 -3.94 3.73 -16.32
CA ASP A 301 -5.04 2.76 -16.16
C ASP A 301 -4.57 1.40 -15.61
N ARG A 302 -3.42 1.38 -14.91
CA ARG A 302 -2.76 0.15 -14.45
C ARG A 302 -2.49 0.19 -12.97
N ILE A 303 -2.86 -0.89 -12.29
CA ILE A 303 -2.44 -1.14 -10.92
C ILE A 303 -1.17 -1.96 -10.92
N ILE A 304 -0.15 -1.42 -10.26
CA ILE A 304 1.09 -2.12 -9.93
C ILE A 304 0.94 -2.67 -8.51
N LEU A 305 0.88 -3.99 -8.36
CA LEU A 305 0.75 -4.68 -7.08
C LEU A 305 2.00 -5.49 -6.81
N PHE A 306 2.61 -5.36 -5.63
CA PHE A 306 3.85 -6.06 -5.31
C PHE A 306 4.06 -6.24 -3.80
N GLY A 307 4.89 -7.23 -3.46
CA GLY A 307 5.26 -7.57 -2.09
C GLY A 307 4.12 -8.18 -1.27
N GLY A 308 4.21 -8.02 0.05
CA GLY A 308 3.29 -8.63 1.02
C GLY A 308 3.62 -10.09 1.33
N THR A 309 2.72 -10.75 2.06
CA THR A 309 2.91 -12.11 2.57
C THR A 309 1.73 -13.02 2.29
N SER A 310 2.00 -14.30 2.07
CA SER A 310 0.96 -15.34 1.98
C SER A 310 1.33 -16.56 2.85
N PRO A 311 0.39 -17.47 3.12
CA PRO A 311 0.72 -18.79 3.64
C PRO A 311 1.71 -19.52 2.73
N CYS A 312 2.61 -20.31 3.30
CA CYS A 312 3.52 -21.18 2.54
C CYS A 312 2.75 -22.40 1.97
N PRO A 313 2.82 -22.70 0.65
CA PRO A 313 2.09 -23.82 0.06
C PRO A 313 2.52 -25.22 0.55
N GLU A 314 3.78 -25.39 0.96
CA GLU A 314 4.41 -26.71 1.15
C GLU A 314 4.20 -27.31 2.55
N GLN A 315 3.57 -26.60 3.50
CA GLN A 315 3.49 -27.03 4.90
C GLN A 315 2.05 -27.21 5.44
N GLY A 316 1.05 -27.34 4.57
CA GLY A 316 -0.36 -27.38 5.01
C GLY A 316 -0.84 -26.00 5.51
N MET A 317 -2.04 -25.91 6.11
CA MET A 317 -2.56 -24.64 6.64
C MET A 317 -1.57 -24.06 7.65
N GLY A 318 -0.74 -23.11 7.22
CA GLY A 318 0.27 -22.50 8.04
C GLY A 318 -0.36 -21.58 9.08
N ASP A 319 -0.04 -21.86 10.34
CA ASP A 319 -0.14 -20.96 11.49
C ASP A 319 0.36 -19.55 11.10
N GLU A 320 -0.12 -18.47 11.75
CA GLU A 320 0.27 -17.07 11.44
C GLU A 320 1.79 -16.82 11.36
N PHE A 321 2.60 -17.74 11.88
CA PHE A 321 4.05 -17.69 11.95
C PHE A 321 4.77 -18.23 10.69
N ASN A 322 4.10 -18.99 9.81
CA ASN A 322 4.73 -19.62 8.63
C ASN A 322 4.29 -18.94 7.32
N LEU A 323 4.65 -17.66 7.18
CA LEU A 323 4.34 -16.86 5.99
C LEU A 323 5.55 -16.76 5.06
N MET A 324 5.28 -16.76 3.75
CA MET A 324 6.26 -16.44 2.72
C MET A 324 6.15 -14.96 2.31
N ASP A 325 7.30 -14.30 2.20
CA ASP A 325 7.41 -12.90 1.81
C ASP A 325 7.67 -12.77 0.32
N HIS A 326 6.85 -11.99 -0.38
CA HIS A 326 6.86 -11.92 -1.84
C HIS A 326 7.84 -10.87 -2.39
N SER A 327 8.53 -11.21 -3.46
CA SER A 327 9.33 -10.30 -4.32
C SER A 327 8.72 -10.12 -5.72
N ASP A 328 7.51 -10.63 -5.91
CA ASP A 328 6.80 -10.59 -7.18
C ASP A 328 6.14 -9.22 -7.41
N LEU A 329 5.79 -8.98 -8.67
CA LEU A 329 5.03 -7.83 -9.12
C LEU A 329 3.99 -8.28 -10.14
N TYR A 330 2.77 -7.80 -9.97
CA TYR A 330 1.66 -7.99 -10.89
C TYR A 330 1.16 -6.66 -11.44
N ILE A 331 0.76 -6.65 -12.71
CA ILE A 331 0.10 -5.51 -13.34
C ILE A 331 -1.32 -5.88 -13.74
N LEU A 332 -2.29 -5.24 -13.10
CA LEU A 332 -3.71 -5.29 -13.49
C LEU A 332 -4.01 -4.11 -14.40
N ASP A 333 -4.34 -4.38 -15.66
CA ASP A 333 -4.66 -3.36 -16.66
C ASP A 333 -6.18 -3.24 -16.81
N PHE A 334 -6.71 -2.04 -16.55
CA PHE A 334 -8.14 -1.75 -16.67
C PHE A 334 -8.58 -1.59 -18.13
N SER A 335 -7.67 -1.20 -19.02
CA SER A 335 -7.97 -0.91 -20.43
C SER A 335 -6.89 -1.46 -21.37
N PRO A 336 -6.65 -2.79 -21.38
CA PRO A 336 -5.62 -3.35 -22.25
C PRO A 336 -6.02 -3.19 -23.72
N ASN A 337 -5.20 -2.46 -24.47
CA ASN A 337 -5.37 -2.27 -25.91
C ASN A 337 -4.99 -3.54 -26.71
N LEU A 338 -5.28 -3.53 -28.02
CA LEU A 338 -5.00 -4.67 -28.90
C LEU A 338 -3.52 -5.06 -28.90
N LYS A 339 -2.59 -4.08 -28.90
CA LYS A 339 -1.14 -4.32 -28.82
C LYS A 339 -0.78 -5.14 -27.57
N THR A 340 -1.30 -4.76 -26.41
CA THR A 340 -1.10 -5.49 -25.14
C THR A 340 -1.67 -6.90 -25.21
N LEU A 341 -2.88 -7.07 -25.75
CA LEU A 341 -3.51 -8.39 -25.88
C LEU A 341 -2.74 -9.32 -26.83
N CYS A 342 -2.23 -8.80 -27.95
CA CYS A 342 -1.38 -9.55 -28.88
C CYS A 342 -0.07 -9.98 -28.22
N LYS A 343 0.58 -9.09 -27.46
CA LYS A 343 1.80 -9.46 -26.71
C LYS A 343 1.56 -10.57 -25.70
N ILE A 344 0.43 -10.51 -24.96
CA ILE A 344 0.04 -11.57 -24.03
C ILE A 344 -0.14 -12.90 -24.78
N ALA A 345 -0.79 -12.88 -25.96
CA ALA A 345 -0.95 -14.08 -26.77
C ALA A 345 0.41 -14.65 -27.24
N VAL A 346 1.33 -13.80 -27.70
CA VAL A 346 2.69 -14.22 -28.08
C VAL A 346 3.40 -14.92 -26.94
N ILE A 347 3.35 -14.36 -25.73
CA ILE A 347 3.96 -14.96 -24.52
C ILE A 347 3.25 -16.27 -24.15
N GLN A 348 1.91 -16.24 -24.06
CA GLN A 348 1.11 -17.37 -23.59
C GLN A 348 1.22 -18.61 -24.49
N TYR A 349 1.29 -18.40 -25.81
CA TYR A 349 1.39 -19.48 -26.80
C TYR A 349 2.82 -19.74 -27.28
N SER A 350 3.83 -19.09 -26.66
CA SER A 350 5.24 -19.22 -27.04
C SER A 350 5.47 -19.04 -28.55
N LEU A 351 4.82 -18.04 -29.16
CA LEU A 351 4.90 -17.80 -30.61
C LEU A 351 6.29 -17.30 -31.01
N GLU A 352 6.68 -17.56 -32.26
CA GLU A 352 7.96 -17.10 -32.82
C GLU A 352 8.05 -15.56 -32.81
N GLN A 353 9.19 -15.03 -32.36
CA GLN A 353 9.39 -13.59 -32.17
C GLN A 353 10.43 -12.98 -33.11
N SER A 354 11.17 -13.80 -33.88
CA SER A 354 12.32 -13.38 -34.70
C SER A 354 11.96 -12.29 -35.73
N GLY A 355 10.80 -12.43 -36.37
CA GLY A 355 10.27 -11.49 -37.37
C GLY A 355 9.56 -10.26 -36.78
N LEU A 356 9.47 -10.13 -35.45
CA LEU A 356 8.80 -8.99 -34.83
C LEU A 356 9.71 -7.74 -34.84
N PRO A 357 9.12 -6.54 -35.02
CA PRO A 357 9.84 -5.28 -34.86
C PRO A 357 10.60 -5.19 -33.53
N HIS A 358 11.73 -4.48 -33.53
CA HIS A 358 12.62 -4.41 -32.37
C HIS A 358 11.94 -3.89 -31.10
N ASP A 359 11.10 -2.86 -31.22
CA ASP A 359 10.33 -2.30 -30.11
C ASP A 359 9.35 -3.32 -29.50
N ILE A 360 8.68 -4.12 -30.33
CA ILE A 360 7.79 -5.19 -29.86
C ILE A 360 8.59 -6.29 -29.14
N ARG A 361 9.72 -6.71 -29.69
CA ARG A 361 10.60 -7.69 -29.04
C ARG A 361 11.11 -7.18 -27.69
N TRP A 362 11.47 -5.90 -27.62
CA TRP A 362 11.89 -5.26 -26.37
C TRP A 362 10.76 -5.23 -25.34
N GLU A 363 9.54 -4.86 -25.73
CA GLU A 363 8.37 -4.87 -24.85
C GLU A 363 8.01 -6.28 -24.36
N LEU A 364 8.14 -7.30 -25.21
CA LEU A 364 7.94 -8.70 -24.84
C LEU A 364 9.00 -9.13 -23.81
N ALA A 365 10.27 -8.83 -24.05
CA ALA A 365 11.35 -9.10 -23.10
C ALA A 365 11.18 -8.32 -21.78
N ALA A 366 10.65 -7.09 -21.84
CA ALA A 366 10.32 -6.30 -20.66
C ALA A 366 9.29 -7.03 -19.79
N MET A 367 8.25 -7.62 -20.39
CA MET A 367 7.16 -8.33 -19.72
C MET A 367 7.55 -9.70 -19.15
N THR A 368 8.67 -10.29 -19.56
CA THR A 368 9.06 -11.67 -19.18
C THR A 368 10.38 -11.77 -18.42
N THR A 369 11.24 -10.74 -18.47
CA THR A 369 12.54 -10.78 -17.78
C THR A 369 12.41 -10.21 -16.37
N ASN A 370 12.77 -11.04 -15.38
CA ASN A 370 12.71 -10.69 -13.96
C ASN A 370 13.72 -9.61 -13.57
N SER A 371 13.44 -8.92 -12.47
CA SER A 371 14.42 -8.04 -11.82
C SER A 371 15.40 -8.86 -10.98
N ASN A 372 16.51 -8.23 -10.54
CA ASN A 372 17.54 -8.90 -9.74
C ASN A 372 17.83 -8.13 -8.43
N ILE A 373 16.77 -7.62 -7.77
CA ILE A 373 16.88 -6.96 -6.46
C ILE A 373 16.97 -8.01 -5.35
N SER A 374 16.10 -9.03 -5.42
CA SER A 374 16.04 -10.13 -4.48
C SER A 374 16.12 -11.44 -5.24
N ARG A 375 16.60 -12.51 -4.61
CA ARG A 375 16.50 -13.86 -5.19
C ARG A 375 15.02 -14.28 -5.28
N PRO A 376 14.55 -14.87 -6.39
CA PRO A 376 13.21 -15.46 -6.46
C PRO A 376 13.01 -16.52 -5.37
N ILE A 377 11.77 -16.67 -4.90
CA ILE A 377 11.44 -17.63 -3.83
C ILE A 377 11.53 -19.08 -4.35
N PHE A 378 11.11 -19.28 -5.59
CA PHE A 378 11.29 -20.53 -6.30
C PHE A 378 12.40 -20.32 -7.33
N SER A 379 13.60 -20.84 -7.06
CA SER A 379 14.50 -21.13 -8.16
C SER A 379 13.82 -22.21 -8.99
N SER A 380 13.44 -21.91 -10.22
CA SER A 380 13.18 -22.96 -11.20
C SER A 380 14.45 -23.80 -11.29
N HIS A 381 14.50 -24.93 -10.60
CA HIS A 381 15.45 -25.98 -10.90
C HIS A 381 15.07 -26.52 -12.27
N GLY A 382 16.01 -26.39 -13.21
CA GLY A 382 16.18 -27.23 -14.40
C GLY A 382 15.02 -27.27 -15.37
#